data_AF-A0A844M5Y1-F1
#
_entry.id   AF-A0A844M5Y1-F1
#
_cell.length_a   1.000
_cell.length_b   1.000
_cell.length_c   1.000
_cell.angle_alpha   90.00
_cell.angle_beta   90.00
_cell.angle_gamma   90.00
#
_symmetry.space_group_name_H-M   'P 1'
#
loop_
_entity.id
_entity.type
_entity.pdbx_description
1 polymer ?
#
loop_
_entity_poly.entity_id
_entity_poly.type
_entity_poly.pdbx_seq_one_letter_code
_entity_poly.pdbx_strand_id
1 'polypeptide(L)'
;MKTTMKGYATETIQLNSLADLDQIVSEQFNLPARPYSTDINAALELVANVLENYECPHFEISRCESNAFPGLPFAVSFNQERWTYGKTAPLAICHDALHKLKRVAVTIPGSYYWSLD
;
A
#
# COMPACT_ATOMS: atom_id res chain seq x y z
N MET A 1 -9.16 11.82 -36.62
CA MET A 1 -9.02 10.67 -35.71
C MET A 1 -8.33 11.19 -34.45
N LYS A 2 -9.07 11.44 -33.36
CA LYS A 2 -8.51 11.98 -32.11
C LYS A 2 -8.02 10.79 -31.28
N THR A 3 -6.70 10.64 -31.18
CA THR A 3 -6.07 9.68 -30.27
C THR A 3 -6.21 10.24 -28.86
N THR A 4 -7.18 9.72 -28.11
CA THR A 4 -7.33 10.06 -26.68
C THR A 4 -6.25 9.29 -25.92
N MET A 5 -5.17 9.96 -25.52
CA MET A 5 -4.24 9.41 -24.53
C MET A 5 -5.01 9.25 -23.22
N LYS A 6 -5.40 8.01 -22.88
CA LYS A 6 -5.95 7.70 -21.55
C LYS A 6 -4.83 7.96 -20.54
N GLY A 7 -4.91 9.07 -19.82
CA GLY A 7 -4.02 9.39 -18.72
C GLY A 7 -4.02 8.26 -17.69
N TYR A 8 -2.83 7.81 -17.31
CA TYR A 8 -2.52 6.81 -16.30
C TYR A 8 -2.78 7.35 -14.88
N ALA A 9 -3.99 7.84 -14.59
CA ALA A 9 -4.27 8.48 -13.31
C ALA A 9 -4.39 7.46 -12.17
N THR A 10 -3.61 7.65 -11.10
CA THR A 10 -3.81 6.98 -9.81
C THR A 10 -5.14 7.47 -9.21
N GLU A 11 -6.02 6.56 -8.83
CA GLU A 11 -7.25 6.89 -8.13
C GLU A 11 -6.92 7.26 -6.69
N THR A 12 -7.42 8.40 -6.20
CA THR A 12 -7.24 8.81 -4.79
C THR A 12 -8.57 8.69 -4.05
N ILE A 13 -8.60 7.88 -3.00
CA ILE A 13 -9.78 7.65 -2.16
C ILE A 13 -9.53 8.21 -0.77
N GLN A 14 -10.50 8.92 -0.21
CA GLN A 14 -10.46 9.34 1.19
C GLN A 14 -11.27 8.37 2.04
N LEU A 15 -10.66 7.86 3.11
CA LEU A 15 -11.27 6.91 4.03
C LEU A 15 -11.48 7.54 5.40
N ASN A 16 -12.43 7.00 6.16
CA ASN A 16 -12.75 7.49 7.49
C ASN A 16 -12.05 6.68 8.58
N SER A 17 -11.62 5.45 8.28
CA SER A 17 -11.06 4.54 9.28
C SER A 17 -10.04 3.55 8.71
N LEU A 18 -9.31 2.88 9.60
CA LEU A 18 -8.46 1.73 9.24
C LEU A 18 -9.28 0.50 8.80
N ALA A 19 -10.50 0.35 9.31
CA ALA A 19 -11.38 -0.74 8.88
C ALA A 19 -11.82 -0.56 7.41
N ASP A 20 -11.99 0.69 6.96
CA ASP A 20 -12.26 0.99 5.55
C ASP A 20 -11.07 0.60 4.66
N LEU A 21 -9.84 0.79 5.16
CA LEU A 21 -8.62 0.35 4.48
C LEU A 21 -8.57 -1.18 4.38
N ASP A 22 -8.86 -1.88 5.48
CA ASP A 22 -8.90 -3.34 5.52
C ASP A 22 -9.91 -3.90 4.52
N GLN A 23 -11.09 -3.27 4.42
CA GLN A 23 -12.11 -3.64 3.45
C GLN A 23 -11.64 -3.45 2.01
N ILE A 24 -11.05 -2.30 1.69
CA ILE A 24 -10.54 -2.03 0.34
C ILE A 24 -9.42 -3.01 -0.02
N VAL A 25 -8.52 -3.35 0.90
CA VAL A 25 -7.49 -4.37 0.67
C VAL A 25 -8.12 -5.72 0.36
N SER A 26 -9.09 -6.15 1.17
CA SER A 26 -9.82 -7.40 0.96
C SER A 26 -10.48 -7.44 -0.42
N GLU A 27 -11.17 -6.38 -0.82
CA GLU A 27 -11.88 -6.28 -2.10
C GLU A 27 -10.92 -6.23 -3.30
N GLN A 28 -9.90 -5.38 -3.25
CA GLN A 28 -8.99 -5.16 -4.38
C GLN A 28 -8.10 -6.38 -4.65
N PHE A 29 -7.74 -7.13 -3.61
CA PHE A 29 -6.89 -8.32 -3.73
C PHE A 29 -7.65 -9.64 -3.68
N ASN A 30 -8.99 -9.61 -3.57
CA ASN A 30 -9.84 -10.79 -3.44
C ASN A 30 -9.40 -11.71 -2.28
N LEU A 31 -9.11 -11.11 -1.13
CA LEU A 31 -8.66 -11.79 0.09
C LEU A 31 -9.79 -11.81 1.13
N PRO A 32 -9.77 -12.74 2.10
CA PRO A 32 -10.74 -12.77 3.20
C PRO A 32 -10.75 -11.45 4.00
N ALA A 33 -11.90 -11.08 4.58
CA ALA A 33 -11.97 -9.90 5.45
C ALA A 33 -11.14 -10.11 6.72
N ARG A 34 -10.07 -9.32 6.89
CA ARG A 34 -9.10 -9.40 7.98
C ARG A 34 -8.50 -8.03 8.31
N PRO A 35 -7.93 -7.83 9.50
CA PRO A 35 -7.36 -6.55 9.91
C PRO A 35 -5.97 -6.27 9.29
N TYR A 36 -5.88 -6.19 7.96
CA TYR A 36 -4.62 -6.05 7.20
C TYR A 36 -3.76 -4.85 7.63
N SER A 37 -4.38 -3.74 7.99
CA SER A 37 -3.73 -2.47 8.35
C SER A 37 -3.18 -2.44 9.78
N THR A 38 -3.58 -3.39 10.64
CA THR A 38 -3.22 -3.40 12.07
C THR A 38 -2.58 -4.71 12.55
N ASP A 39 -2.84 -5.84 11.89
CA ASP A 39 -2.21 -7.14 12.16
C ASP A 39 -1.14 -7.46 11.11
N ILE A 40 0.10 -7.61 11.56
CA ILE A 40 1.22 -7.96 10.68
C ILE A 40 1.05 -9.32 10.02
N ASN A 41 0.42 -10.30 10.67
CA ASN A 41 0.23 -11.62 10.07
C ASN A 41 -0.74 -11.53 8.89
N ALA A 42 -1.84 -10.80 9.04
CA ALA A 42 -2.77 -10.53 7.95
C ALA A 42 -2.08 -9.75 6.81
N ALA A 43 -1.27 -8.72 7.13
CA ALA A 43 -0.50 -7.99 6.12
C ALA A 43 0.48 -8.89 5.36
N LEU A 44 1.10 -9.87 6.03
CA LEU A 44 2.00 -10.84 5.38
C LEU A 44 1.24 -11.84 4.49
N GLU A 45 -0.03 -12.13 4.77
CA GLU A 45 -0.89 -12.90 3.85
C GLU A 45 -1.14 -12.14 2.54
N LEU A 46 -1.33 -10.81 2.61
CA LEU A 46 -1.37 -9.96 1.42
C LEU A 46 -0.06 -10.03 0.64
N VAL A 47 1.09 -9.95 1.33
CA VAL A 47 2.41 -10.10 0.69
C VAL A 47 2.53 -11.45 -0.01
N ALA A 48 2.22 -12.54 0.69
CA ALA A 48 2.27 -13.89 0.12
C ALA A 48 1.37 -14.01 -1.13
N ASN A 49 0.14 -13.50 -1.06
CA ASN A 49 -0.78 -13.48 -2.19
C ASN A 49 -0.19 -12.74 -3.41
N VAL A 50 0.49 -11.61 -3.20
CA VAL A 50 1.17 -10.89 -4.29
C VAL A 50 2.33 -11.72 -4.86
N LEU A 51 3.18 -12.28 -3.99
CA LEU A 51 4.33 -13.08 -4.40
C LEU A 51 3.95 -14.33 -5.19
N GLU A 52 2.77 -14.92 -4.92
CA GLU A 52 2.30 -16.11 -5.61
C GLU A 52 1.58 -15.83 -6.93
N ASN A 53 0.94 -14.66 -7.07
CA ASN A 53 -0.03 -14.42 -8.16
C ASN A 53 0.34 -13.31 -9.14
N TYR A 54 1.41 -12.55 -8.90
CA TYR A 54 1.82 -11.45 -9.78
C TYR A 54 3.00 -11.82 -10.67
N GLU A 55 3.06 -11.20 -11.85
CA GLU A 55 4.19 -11.34 -12.76
C GLU A 55 5.40 -10.56 -12.22
N CYS A 56 6.56 -11.22 -12.11
CA CYS A 56 7.79 -10.65 -11.55
C CYS A 56 7.61 -10.01 -10.16
N PRO A 57 7.15 -10.78 -9.16
CA PRO A 57 6.80 -10.22 -7.87
C PRO A 57 8.03 -9.73 -7.12
N HIS A 58 7.88 -8.60 -6.43
CA HIS A 58 8.89 -8.05 -5.55
C HIS A 58 8.24 -7.62 -4.23
N PHE A 59 9.00 -7.77 -3.15
CA PHE A 59 8.65 -7.21 -1.86
C PHE A 59 9.92 -6.90 -1.08
N GLU A 60 10.01 -5.67 -0.59
CA GLU A 60 11.04 -5.23 0.34
C GLU A 60 10.40 -4.45 1.48
N ILE A 61 10.92 -4.67 2.69
CA ILE A 61 10.60 -3.86 3.86
C ILE A 61 11.86 -3.56 4.65
N SER A 62 12.03 -2.29 5.01
CA SER A 62 13.09 -1.84 5.90
C SER A 62 12.50 -1.04 7.04
N ARG A 63 13.11 -1.16 8.22
CA ARG A 63 12.86 -0.28 9.35
C ARG A 63 14.05 0.64 9.54
N CYS A 64 13.86 1.94 9.33
CA CYS A 64 14.88 2.94 9.55
C CYS A 64 14.30 4.17 10.25
N GLU A 65 14.81 4.47 11.44
CA GLU A 65 14.44 5.69 12.19
C GLU A 65 15.24 6.92 11.69
N SER A 66 16.10 6.77 10.66
CA SER A 66 16.93 7.88 10.18
C SER A 66 16.07 8.96 9.54
N ASN A 67 16.13 10.16 10.12
CA ASN A 67 15.60 11.51 9.82
C ASN A 67 14.97 11.91 8.46
N ALA A 68 14.81 11.05 7.46
CA ALA A 68 14.16 11.39 6.19
C ALA A 68 12.64 11.60 6.36
N PHE A 69 11.97 10.81 7.21
CA PHE A 69 10.53 10.93 7.47
C PHE A 69 10.20 10.74 8.97
N PRO A 70 10.22 11.82 9.78
CA PRO A 70 9.95 11.74 11.21
C PRO A 70 8.60 11.07 11.50
N GLY A 71 8.62 10.01 12.32
CA GLY A 71 7.43 9.27 12.71
C GLY A 71 6.95 8.17 11.74
N LEU A 72 7.69 7.94 10.64
CA LEU A 72 7.39 6.90 9.63
C LEU A 72 8.58 5.96 9.43
N PRO A 73 8.85 5.05 10.39
CA PRO A 73 10.07 4.26 10.36
C PRO A 73 10.03 3.06 9.41
N PHE A 74 8.86 2.71 8.86
CA PHE A 74 8.72 1.55 7.97
C PHE A 74 8.66 2.01 6.52
N ALA A 75 9.58 1.50 5.71
CA ALA A 75 9.65 1.76 4.29
C ALA A 75 9.40 0.44 3.55
N VAL A 76 8.44 0.42 2.62
CA VAL A 76 8.00 -0.78 1.89
C VAL A 76 8.01 -0.53 0.39
N SER A 77 8.34 -1.54 -0.42
CA SER A 77 8.20 -1.50 -1.87
C SER A 77 7.74 -2.84 -2.45
N PHE A 78 6.75 -2.79 -3.34
CA PHE A 78 6.30 -3.91 -4.17
C PHE A 78 6.81 -3.86 -5.62
N ASN A 79 7.56 -2.82 -6.02
CA ASN A 79 8.00 -2.67 -7.41
C ASN A 79 9.45 -2.14 -7.61
N GLN A 80 10.30 -2.16 -6.57
CA GLN A 80 11.72 -1.73 -6.55
C GLN A 80 11.99 -0.24 -6.83
N GLU A 81 11.14 0.42 -7.59
CA GLU A 81 11.38 1.79 -8.04
C GLU A 81 11.19 2.81 -6.92
N ARG A 82 10.17 2.61 -6.07
CA ARG A 82 9.77 3.58 -5.06
C ARG A 82 9.27 2.92 -3.80
N TRP A 83 9.48 3.64 -2.70
CA TRP A 83 9.17 3.20 -1.36
C TRP A 83 7.99 4.01 -0.81
N THR A 84 7.08 3.33 -0.14
CA THR A 84 6.03 3.93 0.68
C THR A 84 6.43 3.86 2.14
N TYR A 85 6.28 4.98 2.84
CA TYR A 85 6.65 5.09 4.26
C TYR A 85 5.41 5.10 5.14
N GLY A 86 5.43 4.34 6.24
CA GLY A 86 4.33 4.22 7.17
C GLY A 86 4.77 4.18 8.64
N LYS A 87 3.83 4.51 9.52
CA LYS A 87 4.03 4.49 10.99
C LYS A 87 4.18 3.07 11.53
N THR A 88 3.53 2.10 10.89
CA THR A 88 3.62 0.67 11.20
C THR A 88 3.86 -0.12 9.92
N ALA A 89 4.48 -1.29 10.03
CA ALA A 89 4.67 -2.21 8.92
C ALA A 89 3.34 -2.57 8.19
N PRO A 90 2.26 -3.03 8.87
CA PRO A 90 1.03 -3.39 8.18
C PRO A 90 0.40 -2.22 7.41
N LEU A 91 0.46 -0.99 7.94
CA LEU A 91 0.03 0.19 7.20
C LEU A 91 0.87 0.41 5.94
N ALA A 92 2.20 0.46 6.06
CA ALA A 92 3.08 0.67 4.91
C ALA A 92 2.86 -0.38 3.82
N ILE A 93 2.66 -1.65 4.20
CA ILE A 93 2.34 -2.75 3.29
C ILE A 93 1.02 -2.50 2.54
N CYS A 94 -0.07 -2.20 3.26
CA CYS A 94 -1.38 -2.00 2.63
C CYS A 94 -1.38 -0.82 1.65
N HIS A 95 -0.78 0.30 2.07
CA HIS A 95 -0.70 1.50 1.24
C HIS A 95 0.16 1.28 0.00
N ASP A 96 1.33 0.65 0.13
CA ASP A 96 2.19 0.39 -1.03
C ASP A 96 1.54 -0.61 -2.00
N ALA A 97 0.95 -1.69 -1.48
CA ALA A 97 0.28 -2.68 -2.31
C ALA A 97 -0.86 -2.06 -3.12
N LEU A 98 -1.75 -1.30 -2.50
CA LEU A 98 -2.85 -0.62 -3.20
C LEU A 98 -2.31 0.37 -4.24
N HIS A 99 -1.29 1.15 -3.89
CA HIS A 99 -0.76 2.12 -4.81
C HIS A 99 -0.06 1.44 -6.01
N LYS A 100 0.89 0.56 -5.77
CA LYS A 100 1.74 -0.02 -6.82
C LYS A 100 1.03 -1.08 -7.65
N LEU A 101 0.15 -1.87 -7.03
CA LEU A 101 -0.46 -3.04 -7.69
C LEU A 101 -1.89 -2.78 -8.15
N LYS A 102 -2.56 -1.77 -7.59
CA LYS A 102 -3.96 -1.43 -7.92
C LYS A 102 -4.14 0.00 -8.42
N ARG A 103 -3.09 0.85 -8.35
CA ARG A 103 -3.16 2.28 -8.68
C ARG A 103 -4.21 3.03 -7.86
N VAL A 104 -4.37 2.62 -6.60
CA VAL A 104 -5.26 3.25 -5.63
C VAL A 104 -4.41 3.85 -4.51
N ALA A 105 -4.42 5.17 -4.39
CA ALA A 105 -3.91 5.89 -3.24
C ALA A 105 -5.05 6.15 -2.24
N VAL A 106 -4.85 5.86 -0.97
CA VAL A 106 -5.90 5.97 0.06
C VAL A 106 -5.47 6.93 1.15
N THR A 107 -6.23 7.98 1.47
CA THR A 107 -5.88 8.93 2.54
C THR A 107 -6.80 8.72 3.73
N ILE A 108 -6.23 8.59 4.93
CA ILE A 108 -6.99 8.45 6.18
C ILE A 108 -6.58 9.60 7.11
N PRO A 109 -7.51 10.43 7.61
CA PRO A 109 -7.19 11.49 8.56
C PRO A 109 -6.41 10.97 9.77
N GLY A 110 -5.25 11.55 10.04
CA GLY A 110 -4.37 11.14 11.15
C GLY A 110 -3.52 9.89 10.90
N SER A 111 -3.67 9.21 9.75
CA SER A 111 -2.68 8.25 9.24
C SER A 111 -1.72 9.00 8.33
N TYR A 112 -0.45 9.02 8.70
CA TYR A 112 0.60 9.58 7.85
C TYR A 112 1.19 8.43 7.03
N TYR A 113 0.99 8.45 5.73
CA TYR A 113 1.82 7.71 4.79
C TYR A 113 2.24 8.68 3.68
N TRP A 114 3.46 8.51 3.17
CA TRP A 114 3.98 9.30 2.08
C TRP A 114 4.37 8.36 0.94
N SER A 115 3.80 8.60 -0.23
CA SER A 115 4.27 8.06 -1.50
C SER A 115 4.87 9.22 -2.29
N LEU A 116 6.12 9.06 -2.75
CA LEU A 116 6.71 9.98 -3.73
C LEU A 116 6.15 9.60 -5.10
N ASP A 117 5.26 10.42 -5.64
CA ASP A 117 4.82 10.37 -7.05
C ASP A 117 5.86 11.00 -7.99
#